data_AF-A0A7V5STH6-F1
#
_entry.id   AF-A0A7V5STH6-F1
#
_cell.length_a   1.000
_cell.length_b   1.000
_cell.length_c   1.000
_cell.angle_alpha   90.00
_cell.angle_beta   90.00
_cell.angle_gamma   90.00
#
_symmetry.space_group_name_H-M   'P 1'
#
loop_
_entity.id
_entity.type
_entity.pdbx_description
1 polymer ?
#
loop_
_entity_poly.entity_id
_entity_poly.type
_entity_poly.pdbx_seq_one_letter_code
_entity_poly.pdbx_strand_id
1 'polypeptide(L)' 'MPTKKKNNSFIKQLKKYIAIKGLEIVIHLVNGEVIELQNNVRLEKNTIVIKNKNREFHIPISDIKSIDLYAA' A
#
# COMPACT_ATOMS: atom_id res chain seq x y z
N MET A 1 -7.37 -22.17 6.19
CA MET A 1 -6.22 -21.26 6.38
C MET A 1 -5.85 -20.64 5.04
N PRO A 2 -6.02 -19.32 4.82
CA PRO A 2 -5.61 -18.70 3.56
C PRO A 2 -4.09 -18.82 3.42
N THR A 3 -3.67 -19.36 2.29
CA THR A 3 -2.31 -19.85 2.05
C THR A 3 -1.36 -18.69 1.76
N LYS A 4 -0.18 -18.71 2.42
CA LYS A 4 0.93 -17.72 2.29
C LYS A 4 1.27 -17.27 0.85
N LYS A 5 0.92 -18.06 -0.18
CA LYS A 5 1.17 -17.75 -1.59
C LYS A 5 0.45 -16.49 -2.09
N LYS A 6 -0.78 -16.19 -1.63
CA LYS A 6 -1.54 -15.02 -2.11
C LYS A 6 -0.90 -13.70 -1.67
N ASN A 7 -0.46 -13.62 -0.41
CA ASN A 7 0.20 -12.42 0.13
C ASN A 7 1.44 -12.03 -0.69
N ASN A 8 2.23 -13.02 -1.10
CA ASN A 8 3.47 -12.74 -1.82
C ASN A 8 3.23 -12.23 -3.25
N SER A 9 2.09 -12.55 -3.86
CA SER A 9 1.70 -12.05 -5.17
C SER A 9 1.25 -10.59 -5.09
N PHE A 10 0.40 -10.27 -4.11
CA PHE A 10 -0.06 -8.91 -3.85
C PHE A 10 1.09 -7.95 -3.54
N ILE A 11 2.00 -8.32 -2.62
CA ILE A 11 3.18 -7.54 -2.26
C ILE A 11 4.03 -7.20 -3.50
N LYS A 12 4.24 -8.19 -4.38
CA LYS A 12 5.01 -8.00 -5.62
C LYS A 12 4.31 -7.03 -6.58
N GLN A 13 2.99 -7.13 -6.72
CA GLN A 13 2.22 -6.22 -7.57
C GLN A 13 2.24 -4.80 -7.00
N LEU A 14 1.94 -4.64 -5.71
CA LEU A 14 1.96 -3.35 -5.03
C LEU A 14 3.33 -2.68 -5.14
N LYS A 15 4.43 -3.43 -4.96
CA LYS A 15 5.79 -2.91 -5.14
C LYS A 15 6.03 -2.38 -6.56
N LYS A 16 5.47 -3.03 -7.58
CA LYS A 16 5.56 -2.53 -8.96
C LYS A 16 4.77 -1.25 -9.12
N TYR A 17 3.54 -1.20 -8.61
CA TYR A 17 2.67 -0.02 -8.75
C TYR A 17 3.22 1.21 -8.03
N ILE A 18 3.71 1.09 -6.80
CA ILE A 18 4.32 2.20 -6.04
C ILE A 18 5.56 2.77 -6.77
N ALA A 19 6.25 1.96 -7.57
CA ALA A 19 7.42 2.40 -8.33
C ALA A 19 7.07 3.17 -9.62
N ILE A 20 5.80 3.17 -10.05
CA ILE A 20 5.35 3.88 -11.24
C ILE A 20 5.14 5.35 -10.88
N LYS A 21 5.92 6.23 -11.50
CA LYS A 21 5.72 7.68 -11.37
C LYS A 21 4.38 8.09 -11.99
N GLY A 22 3.63 8.94 -11.30
CA GLY A 22 2.35 9.47 -11.77
C GLY A 22 1.16 8.51 -11.59
N LEU A 23 1.37 7.36 -10.93
CA LEU A 23 0.27 6.50 -10.50
C LEU A 23 -0.22 6.94 -9.13
N GLU A 24 -1.47 7.34 -9.05
CA GLU A 24 -2.13 7.61 -7.78
C GLU A 24 -2.70 6.30 -7.21
N ILE A 25 -2.44 6.07 -5.92
CA ILE A 25 -2.81 4.82 -5.26
C ILE A 25 -3.62 5.17 -4.02
N VAL A 26 -4.84 4.64 -3.93
CA VAL A 26 -5.73 4.81 -2.77
C VAL A 26 -5.88 3.48 -2.07
N ILE A 27 -5.60 3.45 -0.77
CA ILE A 27 -5.71 2.27 0.08
C ILE A 27 -6.98 2.36 0.91
N HIS A 28 -7.79 1.31 0.87
CA HIS A 28 -8.92 1.13 1.78
C HIS A 28 -8.53 0.13 2.86
N LEU A 29 -8.59 0.53 4.11
CA LEU A 29 -8.27 -0.32 5.25
C LEU A 29 -9.50 -1.10 5.73
N VAL A 30 -9.25 -2.20 6.45
CA VAL A 30 -10.30 -3.05 7.04
C VAL A 30 -11.15 -2.33 8.08
N ASN A 31 -10.60 -1.30 8.74
CA ASN A 31 -11.30 -0.44 9.70
C ASN A 31 -12.19 0.63 9.02
N GLY A 32 -12.19 0.71 7.68
CA GLY A 32 -12.95 1.69 6.92
C GLY A 32 -12.22 3.01 6.66
N GLU A 33 -10.99 3.16 7.14
CA GLU A 33 -10.15 4.32 6.83
C GLU A 33 -9.64 4.24 5.38
N VAL A 34 -9.54 5.41 4.74
CA VAL A 34 -9.06 5.55 3.36
C VAL A 34 -7.81 6.42 3.37
N ILE A 35 -6.75 5.91 2.74
CA ILE A 35 -5.43 6.55 2.74
C ILE A 35 -4.93 6.69 1.31
N GLU A 36 -4.73 7.94 0.90
CA GLU A 36 -4.11 8.26 -0.39
C GLU A 36 -2.59 8.24 -0.26
N LEU A 37 -1.93 7.43 -1.10
CA LEU A 37 -0.48 7.35 -1.14
C LEU A 37 0.08 8.50 -1.97
N GLN A 38 0.87 9.36 -1.34
CA GLN A 38 1.63 10.43 -1.99
C GLN A 38 3.08 10.00 -2.31
N ASN A 39 3.91 10.91 -2.82
CA ASN A 39 5.27 10.65 -3.33
C ASN A 39 6.33 10.08 -2.34
N ASN A 40 5.96 9.73 -1.11
CA ASN A 40 6.89 9.29 -0.06
C ASN A 40 6.49 7.94 0.56
N VAL A 41 6.14 6.98 -0.30
CA VAL A 41 5.71 5.65 0.13
C VAL A 41 6.75 4.60 -0.24
N ARG A 42 7.06 3.74 0.72
CA ARG A 42 7.92 2.58 0.52
C ARG A 42 7.29 1.33 1.11
N LEU A 43 7.63 0.18 0.54
CA LEU A 43 7.19 -1.12 1.04
C LEU A 43 8.33 -1.80 1.79
N GLU A 44 8.15 -2.01 3.09
CA GLU A 44 9.11 -2.72 3.94
C GLU A 44 8.55 -4.07 4.36
N LYS A 45 9.08 -5.15 3.77
CA LYS A 45 8.63 -6.54 3.96
C LYS A 45 7.12 -6.71 3.74
N ASN A 46 6.34 -6.49 4.79
CA ASN A 46 4.89 -6.71 4.84
C ASN A 46 4.12 -5.48 5.35
N THR A 47 4.76 -4.31 5.33
CA THR A 47 4.25 -3.04 5.84
C THR A 47 4.48 -1.94 4.81
N ILE A 48 3.47 -1.13 4.56
CA ILE A 48 3.59 0.10 3.78
C ILE A 48 3.99 1.21 4.76
N VAL A 49 5.08 1.88 4.45
CA VAL A 49 5.59 3.00 5.23
C VAL A 49 5.34 4.28 4.43
N ILE A 50 4.54 5.17 5.00
CA ILE A 50 4.21 6.48 4.43
C ILE A 50 4.93 7.53 5.25
N LYS A 51 5.85 8.27 4.62
CA LYS A 51 6.57 9.35 5.28
C LYS A 51 5.95 10.70 4.94
N ASN A 52 5.24 11.28 5.88
CA ASN A 52 4.79 12.66 5.83
C ASN A 52 5.83 13.57 6.52
N LYS A 53 5.85 14.87 6.20
CA LYS A 53 6.93 15.82 6.58
C LYS A 53 7.40 15.69 8.04
N ASN A 54 6.49 15.43 8.97
CA ASN A 54 6.79 15.26 10.41
C ASN A 54 6.29 13.94 11.02
N ARG A 55 5.75 13.00 10.21
CA ARG A 55 5.12 11.78 10.72
C ARG A 55 5.38 10.60 9.80
N GLU A 56 5.69 9.45 10.39
CA GLU A 56 5.82 8.19 9.66
C GLU A 56 4.66 7.27 10.04
N PHE A 57 3.91 6.82 9.04
CA PHE A 57 2.77 5.91 9.22
C PHE A 57 3.14 4.54 8.70
N HIS A 58 2.78 3.51 9.47
CA HIS A 58 3.08 2.12 9.18
C HIS A 58 1.75 1.39 9.04
N ILE A 59 1.48 0.88 7.84
CA ILE A 59 0.24 0.17 7.52
C ILE A 59 0.60 -1.29 7.23
N PRO A 60 0.24 -2.22 8.12
CA PRO A 60 0.37 -3.64 7.85
C PRO A 60 -0.47 -4.04 6.63
N ILE A 61 0.08 -4.88 5.75
CA ILE A 61 -0.68 -5.36 4.57
C ILE A 61 -1.92 -6.16 4.96
N SER A 62 -1.91 -6.78 6.15
CA SER A 62 -3.09 -7.46 6.72
C SER A 62 -4.28 -6.53 6.91
N ASP A 63 -4.02 -5.23 7.07
CA ASP A 63 -5.04 -4.24 7.37
C ASP A 63 -5.59 -3.60 6.09
N ILE A 64 -5.04 -3.98 4.93
CA ILE A 64 -5.49 -3.51 3.62
C ILE A 64 -6.64 -4.39 3.15
N LYS A 65 -7.79 -3.77 2.93
CA LYS A 65 -8.98 -4.40 2.36
C LYS A 65 -8.94 -4.40 0.83
N SER A 66 -8.61 -3.26 0.23
CA SER A 66 -8.51 -3.08 -1.22
C SER A 66 -7.62 -1.90 -1.57
N ILE A 67 -7.20 -1.85 -2.84
CA ILE A 67 -6.42 -0.75 -3.39
C ILE A 67 -7.04 -0.34 -4.73
N ASP A 68 -7.25 0.95 -4.92
CA ASP A 68 -7.62 1.54 -6.19
C ASP A 68 -6.41 2.25 -6.79
N LEU A 69 -6.25 2.11 -8.11
CA LEU A 69 -5.15 2.66 -8.89
C LEU A 69 -5.72 3.63 -9.92
N TYR A 70 -5.26 4.87 -9.90
CA TYR A 70 -5.68 5.91 -10.84
C TYR A 70 -4.48 6.31 -11.68
N ALA A 71 -4.65 6.22 -13.00
CA ALA A 71 -3.69 6.76 -13.95
C ALA A 71 -4.05 8.22 -14.23
N ALA A 72 -3.09 9.11 -14.01
CA ALA A 72 -3.20 10.52 -14.39
C ALA A 72 -3.02 10.71 -15.90
#